data_AF-A0A962IK20-F1
#
_entry.id   AF-A0A962IK20-F1
#
_cell.length_a   1.000
_cell.length_b   1.000
_cell.length_c   1.000
_cell.angle_alpha   90.00
_cell.angle_beta   90.00
_cell.angle_gamma   90.00
#
_symmetry.space_group_name_H-M   'P 1'
#
loop_
_entity.id
_entity.type
_entity.pdbx_description
1 polymer ?
#
loop_
_entity_poly.entity_id
_entity_poly.type
_entity_poly.pdbx_seq_one_letter_code
_entity_poly.pdbx_strand_id
1 'polypeptide(L)'
;MTQRVWQSLCGLALALPALAIAADQDAAPSSAPAEPIKSAVFRGTHQAVKFDVSIPLRDMTPKPIPTGELRGGSIVDPDGDLPNKPSPLADQPDGAAQLSLPAPRIPAPTVSFDGPDNVSGVAPPDPVGDVGPNHYVRMSNASFQIFDKVTGASVFGPANINTLFTGFGGPCETENAGDPIVLYDQLADRWLLTQFSDSTGPTFHNCVALSQTSDPTGAYFRWAFNTPVFPDYPKYGIWPNAYLISTRELGNNAIGAYAIDRAQMLAGNPNPTLVQFAVTVDEFSGDGLLPSDLDGNTPPPTGAPAYYV
;
A
#
# COMPACT_ATOMS: atom_id res chain seq x y z
N MET A 1 78.99 -11.71 -46.30
CA MET A 1 79.20 -11.20 -47.67
C MET A 1 77.84 -11.17 -48.34
N THR A 2 77.42 -10.00 -48.86
CA THR A 2 76.46 -9.81 -50.00
C THR A 2 75.03 -10.36 -49.86
N GLN A 3 73.93 -9.78 -50.36
CA GLN A 3 73.54 -8.50 -50.96
C GLN A 3 71.98 -8.57 -51.13
N ARG A 4 71.30 -7.41 -51.10
CA ARG A 4 70.11 -6.96 -51.86
C ARG A 4 69.11 -8.02 -52.41
N VAL A 5 67.81 -8.10 -52.06
CA VAL A 5 66.65 -7.16 -52.13
C VAL A 5 65.82 -7.26 -53.44
N TRP A 6 64.49 -7.45 -53.27
CA TRP A 6 63.29 -7.43 -54.15
C TRP A 6 62.83 -8.69 -54.93
N GLN A 7 61.64 -9.20 -54.59
CA GLN A 7 60.50 -9.26 -55.51
C GLN A 7 59.15 -9.39 -54.76
N SER A 8 58.13 -8.76 -55.35
CA SER A 8 56.83 -8.37 -54.83
C SER A 8 55.84 -9.51 -54.62
N LEU A 9 54.98 -9.39 -53.60
CA LEU A 9 53.64 -9.98 -53.59
C LEU A 9 52.67 -8.96 -52.95
N CYS A 10 51.74 -8.48 -53.77
CA CYS A 10 50.63 -7.60 -53.36
C CYS A 10 49.73 -8.34 -52.36
N GLY A 11 49.66 -7.85 -51.13
CA GLY A 11 48.62 -8.22 -50.17
C GLY A 11 47.40 -7.32 -50.36
N LEU A 12 46.24 -7.92 -50.63
CA LEU A 12 44.95 -7.24 -50.51
C LEU A 12 44.75 -6.85 -49.03
N ALA A 13 44.77 -5.55 -48.75
CA ALA A 13 44.29 -5.01 -47.49
C ALA A 13 42.75 -4.94 -47.55
N LEU A 14 42.07 -5.86 -46.87
CA LEU A 14 40.65 -5.74 -46.57
C LEU A 14 40.48 -4.64 -45.52
N ALA A 15 39.90 -3.52 -45.94
CA ALA A 15 39.45 -2.47 -45.04
C ALA A 15 38.25 -3.00 -44.23
N LEU A 16 38.48 -3.29 -42.95
CA LEU A 16 37.40 -3.47 -41.97
C LEU A 16 36.82 -2.07 -41.67
N PRO A 17 35.51 -1.83 -41.85
CA PRO A 17 34.92 -0.59 -41.39
C PRO A 17 34.93 -0.58 -39.87
N ALA A 18 35.52 0.47 -39.28
CA ALA A 18 35.36 0.77 -37.87
C ALA A 18 33.88 1.07 -37.62
N LEU A 19 33.15 0.15 -36.98
CA LEU A 19 31.86 0.46 -36.38
C LEU A 19 32.13 1.43 -35.24
N ALA A 20 31.84 2.70 -35.46
CA ALA A 20 31.65 3.65 -34.37
C ALA A 20 30.43 3.19 -33.57
N ILE A 21 30.66 2.72 -32.33
CA ILE A 21 29.59 2.57 -31.35
C ILE A 21 29.17 4.00 -31.01
N ALA A 22 28.07 4.46 -31.59
CA ALA A 22 27.38 5.63 -31.10
C ALA A 22 26.91 5.29 -29.68
N ALA A 23 27.45 5.98 -28.68
CA ALA A 23 26.83 6.00 -27.36
C ALA A 23 25.43 6.56 -27.55
N ASP A 24 24.42 5.75 -27.25
CA ASP A 24 23.04 6.20 -27.17
C ASP A 24 23.02 7.31 -26.11
N GLN A 25 22.86 8.55 -26.55
CA GLN A 25 22.60 9.64 -25.64
C GLN A 25 21.17 9.41 -25.17
N ASP A 26 21.01 8.80 -23.99
CA ASP A 26 19.75 8.80 -23.26
C ASP A 26 19.20 10.22 -23.30
N ALA A 27 18.15 10.42 -24.10
CA ALA A 27 17.45 11.68 -24.16
C ALA A 27 16.96 11.97 -22.74
N ALA A 28 17.45 13.06 -22.15
CA ALA A 28 16.95 13.53 -20.87
C ALA A 28 15.41 13.57 -20.94
N PRO A 29 14.69 13.05 -19.93
CA PRO A 29 13.25 13.06 -19.95
C PRO A 29 12.79 14.51 -20.17
N SER A 30 12.01 14.71 -21.24
CA SER A 30 11.33 15.96 -21.52
C SER A 30 10.65 16.40 -20.23
N SER A 31 11.05 17.56 -19.67
CA SER A 31 10.41 18.12 -18.49
C SER A 31 8.97 18.46 -18.86
N ALA A 32 8.06 17.53 -18.59
CA ALA A 32 6.64 17.84 -18.55
C ALA A 32 6.48 19.08 -17.65
N PRO A 33 5.63 20.05 -18.01
CA PRO A 33 5.31 21.13 -17.10
C PRO A 33 4.89 20.51 -15.76
N ALA A 34 5.45 20.99 -14.65
CA ALA A 34 5.02 20.53 -13.34
C ALA A 34 3.51 20.77 -13.23
N GLU A 35 2.74 19.69 -13.10
CA GLU A 35 1.31 19.79 -12.80
C GLU A 35 1.14 20.70 -11.57
N PRO A 36 0.17 21.63 -11.59
CA PRO A 36 -0.01 22.54 -10.47
C PRO A 36 -0.26 21.72 -9.21
N ILE A 37 0.54 21.96 -8.16
CA ILE A 37 0.31 21.38 -6.84
C ILE A 37 -1.13 21.72 -6.43
N LYS A 38 -2.01 20.73 -6.37
CA LYS A 38 -3.36 20.91 -5.84
C LYS A 38 -3.25 21.33 -4.37
N SER A 39 -3.81 22.48 -4.02
CA SER A 39 -3.75 22.98 -2.65
C SER A 39 -4.64 22.14 -1.75
N ALA A 40 -4.04 21.45 -0.79
CA ALA A 40 -4.76 20.76 0.26
C ALA A 40 -5.20 21.75 1.36
N VAL A 41 -6.42 21.63 1.86
CA VAL A 41 -6.97 22.45 2.95
C VAL A 41 -6.67 21.76 4.28
N PHE A 42 -5.89 22.41 5.14
CA PHE A 42 -5.64 21.90 6.50
C PHE A 42 -6.94 21.88 7.32
N ARG A 43 -7.25 20.73 7.89
CA ARG A 43 -8.47 20.50 8.70
C ARG A 43 -8.20 20.36 10.20
N GLY A 44 -6.94 20.44 10.61
CA GLY A 44 -6.56 20.44 12.01
C GLY A 44 -5.80 19.21 12.45
N THR A 45 -5.64 19.10 13.77
CA THR A 45 -5.10 17.94 14.46
C THR A 45 -6.23 17.17 15.11
N HIS A 46 -6.20 15.84 15.05
CA HIS A 46 -7.17 14.98 15.75
C HIS A 46 -6.46 14.01 16.68
N GLN A 47 -7.25 13.38 17.54
CA GLN A 47 -6.78 12.42 18.53
C GLN A 47 -7.46 11.08 18.29
N ALA A 48 -6.81 10.00 18.74
CA ALA A 48 -7.48 8.72 18.84
C ALA A 48 -8.63 8.84 19.85
N VAL A 49 -9.80 8.31 19.50
CA VAL A 49 -10.94 8.26 20.44
C VAL A 49 -10.81 7.09 21.41
N LYS A 50 -9.91 6.15 21.10
CA LYS A 50 -9.66 4.98 21.93
C LYS A 50 -8.29 4.38 21.62
N PHE A 51 -7.66 3.85 22.66
CA PHE A 51 -6.41 3.12 22.59
C PHE A 51 -6.40 1.96 23.60
N ASP A 52 -5.79 0.83 23.24
CA ASP A 52 -5.33 -0.18 24.18
C ASP A 52 -4.16 -1.01 23.63
N VAL A 53 -3.74 -1.99 24.44
CA VAL A 53 -2.81 -3.05 24.04
C VAL A 53 -3.56 -4.37 24.07
N SER A 54 -3.54 -5.10 22.96
CA SER A 54 -4.16 -6.42 22.87
C SER A 54 -3.36 -7.50 23.60
N ILE A 55 -4.01 -8.62 23.93
CA ILE A 55 -3.27 -9.88 24.14
C ILE A 55 -2.60 -10.33 22.83
N PRO A 56 -1.65 -11.28 22.83
CA PRO A 56 -1.13 -11.83 21.59
C PRO A 56 -2.24 -12.40 20.71
N LEU A 57 -2.20 -12.11 19.41
CA LEU A 57 -3.21 -12.57 18.46
C LEU A 57 -3.31 -14.10 18.44
N ARG A 58 -2.19 -14.82 18.58
CA ARG A 58 -2.18 -16.30 18.68
C ARG A 58 -3.01 -16.85 19.84
N ASP A 59 -3.24 -16.04 20.87
CA ASP A 59 -4.00 -16.42 22.07
C ASP A 59 -5.48 -15.99 21.96
N MET A 60 -5.86 -15.27 20.89
CA MET A 60 -7.24 -14.91 20.61
C MET A 60 -7.97 -16.05 19.91
N THR A 61 -9.22 -16.29 20.29
CA THR A 61 -10.11 -17.16 19.53
C THR A 61 -10.47 -16.49 18.20
N PRO A 62 -10.14 -17.10 17.03
CA PRO A 62 -10.52 -16.54 15.73
C PRO A 62 -12.03 -16.39 15.61
N LYS A 63 -12.52 -15.18 15.26
CA LYS A 63 -13.94 -14.98 14.95
C LYS A 63 -14.24 -15.63 13.59
N PRO A 64 -15.31 -16.44 13.47
CA PRO A 64 -15.60 -17.18 12.25
C PRO A 64 -16.08 -16.24 11.14
N ILE A 65 -15.77 -16.61 9.90
CA ILE A 65 -16.25 -15.91 8.69
C ILE A 65 -17.71 -16.32 8.45
N PRO A 66 -18.67 -15.37 8.47
CA PRO A 66 -20.09 -15.69 8.29
C PRO A 66 -20.37 -16.29 6.90
N THR A 67 -21.30 -17.23 6.85
CA THR A 67 -21.90 -17.73 5.61
C THR A 67 -23.25 -17.02 5.36
N GLY A 68 -23.63 -16.79 4.09
CA GLY A 68 -24.95 -16.23 3.73
C GLY A 68 -24.99 -14.72 3.45
N GLU A 69 -26.13 -14.06 3.67
CA GLU A 69 -26.39 -12.64 3.31
C GLU A 69 -25.69 -11.60 4.22
N LEU A 70 -25.05 -12.01 5.31
CA LEU A 70 -24.36 -11.12 6.26
C LEU A 70 -22.92 -10.78 5.85
N ARG A 71 -22.61 -10.85 4.56
CA ARG A 71 -21.25 -10.66 4.02
C ARG A 71 -21.00 -9.18 3.79
N GLY A 72 -20.21 -8.56 4.68
CA GLY A 72 -19.55 -7.29 4.36
C GLY A 72 -20.34 -6.00 4.57
N GLY A 73 -21.59 -6.02 5.03
CA GLY A 73 -22.29 -4.79 5.47
C GLY A 73 -22.25 -3.67 4.42
N SER A 74 -21.61 -2.53 4.77
CA SER A 74 -21.48 -1.33 3.92
C SER A 74 -20.41 -1.39 2.83
N ILE A 75 -19.81 -2.56 2.60
CA ILE A 75 -18.88 -2.80 1.48
C ILE A 75 -19.70 -2.86 0.20
N VAL A 76 -19.93 -1.69 -0.38
CA VAL A 76 -20.69 -1.49 -1.61
C VAL A 76 -19.75 -0.83 -2.58
N ASP A 77 -19.52 -1.48 -3.73
CA ASP A 77 -18.86 -0.86 -4.87
C ASP A 77 -19.61 0.45 -5.19
N PRO A 78 -18.96 1.62 -5.25
CA PRO A 78 -19.62 2.82 -5.74
C PRO A 78 -20.09 2.57 -7.18
N ASP A 79 -21.36 2.18 -7.32
CA ASP A 79 -22.13 1.83 -8.53
C ASP A 79 -21.34 1.81 -9.86
N GLY A 80 -21.41 0.67 -10.57
CA GLY A 80 -20.83 0.39 -11.90
C GLY A 80 -21.29 1.29 -13.07
N ASP A 81 -21.75 2.49 -12.76
CA ASP A 81 -22.00 3.62 -13.66
C ASP A 81 -20.93 4.72 -13.46
N LEU A 82 -19.66 4.36 -13.21
CA LEU A 82 -18.61 5.20 -13.76
C LEU A 82 -18.93 5.27 -15.26
N PRO A 83 -19.28 6.45 -15.82
CA PRO A 83 -19.33 6.54 -17.26
C PRO A 83 -17.98 6.02 -17.71
N ASN A 84 -17.92 5.19 -18.75
CA ASN A 84 -16.72 5.03 -19.55
C ASN A 84 -16.35 6.45 -20.02
N LYS A 85 -15.75 7.26 -19.15
CA LYS A 85 -15.08 8.49 -19.47
C LYS A 85 -13.80 7.95 -20.05
N PRO A 86 -13.65 7.94 -21.39
CA PRO A 86 -12.35 7.60 -21.95
C PRO A 86 -11.34 8.45 -21.19
N SER A 87 -10.29 7.81 -20.68
CA SER A 87 -9.17 8.53 -20.12
C SER A 87 -8.84 9.66 -21.10
N PRO A 88 -8.64 10.91 -20.65
CA PRO A 88 -8.18 11.98 -21.55
C PRO A 88 -6.86 11.62 -22.28
N LEU A 89 -6.19 10.54 -21.86
CA LEU A 89 -5.02 9.94 -22.48
C LEU A 89 -5.31 8.68 -23.32
N ALA A 90 -6.57 8.28 -23.52
CA ALA A 90 -6.93 7.03 -24.20
C ALA A 90 -6.40 6.92 -25.63
N ASP A 91 -6.19 8.05 -26.31
CA ASP A 91 -5.64 8.12 -27.67
C ASP A 91 -4.16 8.54 -27.73
N GLN A 92 -3.50 8.74 -26.57
CA GLN A 92 -2.08 9.07 -26.51
C GLN A 92 -1.25 7.79 -26.33
N PRO A 93 -0.18 7.58 -27.12
CA PRO A 93 0.76 6.51 -26.82
C PRO A 93 1.37 6.77 -25.44
N ASP A 94 1.18 5.82 -24.52
CA ASP A 94 1.82 5.85 -23.22
C ASP A 94 3.34 5.76 -23.42
N GLY A 95 4.04 6.88 -23.22
CA GLY A 95 5.49 6.97 -23.36
C GLY A 95 6.28 6.12 -22.36
N ALA A 96 5.62 5.64 -21.29
CA ALA A 96 6.18 4.69 -20.33
C ALA A 96 5.79 3.24 -20.64
N ALA A 97 4.97 2.98 -21.67
CA ALA A 97 4.54 1.64 -22.03
C ALA A 97 5.75 0.76 -22.38
N GLN A 98 5.89 -0.33 -21.64
CA GLN A 98 6.95 -1.29 -21.88
C GLN A 98 6.59 -2.18 -23.08
N LEU A 99 7.14 -1.86 -24.26
CA LEU A 99 6.82 -2.56 -25.53
C LEU A 99 7.50 -3.92 -25.70
N SER A 100 8.38 -4.30 -24.77
CA SER A 100 9.09 -5.59 -24.79
C SER A 100 9.31 -6.08 -23.37
N LEU A 101 9.20 -7.38 -23.14
CA LEU A 101 9.56 -7.96 -21.83
C LEU A 101 11.08 -7.90 -21.63
N PRO A 102 11.60 -7.12 -20.67
CA PRO A 102 13.02 -7.17 -20.34
C PRO A 102 13.35 -8.52 -19.73
N ALA A 103 14.62 -8.93 -19.81
CA ALA A 103 15.08 -10.10 -19.09
C ALA A 103 14.75 -9.95 -17.58
N PRO A 104 14.24 -11.01 -16.92
CA PRO A 104 13.87 -10.93 -15.52
C PRO A 104 15.09 -10.53 -14.69
N ARG A 105 15.00 -9.37 -14.04
CA ARG A 105 16.03 -8.85 -13.12
C ARG A 105 15.77 -9.22 -11.66
N ILE A 106 14.65 -9.90 -11.39
CA ILE A 106 14.28 -10.41 -10.06
C ILE A 106 14.42 -11.94 -10.04
N PRO A 107 14.90 -12.55 -8.94
CA PRO A 107 14.89 -13.99 -8.76
C PRO A 107 13.47 -14.58 -8.80
N ALA A 108 13.35 -15.86 -9.17
CA ALA A 108 12.08 -16.57 -9.03
C ALA A 108 11.67 -16.67 -7.53
N PRO A 109 10.37 -16.73 -7.22
CA PRO A 109 9.91 -16.94 -5.84
C PRO A 109 10.53 -18.20 -5.24
N THR A 110 11.04 -18.10 -4.01
CA THR A 110 11.61 -19.24 -3.28
C THR A 110 10.54 -20.20 -2.76
N VAL A 111 9.34 -19.68 -2.51
CA VAL A 111 8.17 -20.42 -2.04
C VAL A 111 6.95 -19.86 -2.78
N SER A 112 6.03 -20.73 -3.18
CA SER A 112 4.74 -20.36 -3.77
C SER A 112 3.67 -21.24 -3.14
N PHE A 113 2.58 -20.62 -2.69
CA PHE A 113 1.43 -21.29 -2.11
C PHE A 113 0.17 -20.50 -2.46
N ASP A 114 -0.97 -21.19 -2.48
CA ASP A 114 -2.24 -20.55 -2.74
C ASP A 114 -2.68 -19.73 -1.51
N GLY A 115 -3.03 -18.46 -1.75
CA GLY A 115 -3.75 -17.66 -0.77
C GLY A 115 -5.19 -18.13 -0.64
N PRO A 116 -5.91 -17.69 0.41
CA PRO A 116 -7.31 -18.06 0.56
C PRO A 116 -8.14 -17.37 -0.54
N ASP A 117 -9.14 -18.09 -1.05
CA ASP A 117 -10.17 -17.56 -1.94
C ASP A 117 -10.90 -16.37 -1.29
N ASN A 118 -11.88 -15.80 -2.01
CA ASN A 118 -12.85 -14.88 -1.40
C ASN A 118 -13.81 -15.65 -0.46
N VAL A 119 -13.27 -16.13 0.66
CA VAL A 119 -13.95 -16.93 1.68
C VAL A 119 -15.12 -16.16 2.32
N SER A 120 -15.00 -14.84 2.39
CA SER A 120 -16.08 -13.93 2.82
C SER A 120 -17.15 -13.77 1.75
N GLY A 121 -16.86 -14.03 0.47
CA GLY A 121 -17.76 -13.83 -0.66
C GLY A 121 -18.27 -12.39 -0.82
N VAL A 122 -17.49 -11.41 -0.38
CA VAL A 122 -17.80 -9.97 -0.49
C VAL A 122 -17.35 -9.48 -1.87
N ALA A 123 -18.12 -8.60 -2.49
CA ALA A 123 -17.79 -7.97 -3.77
C ALA A 123 -17.87 -6.44 -3.61
N PRO A 124 -16.79 -5.69 -3.86
CA PRO A 124 -15.46 -6.18 -4.26
C PRO A 124 -14.72 -6.91 -3.12
N PRO A 125 -13.80 -7.85 -3.44
CA PRO A 125 -13.08 -8.61 -2.42
C PRO A 125 -11.93 -7.82 -1.76
N ASP A 126 -11.39 -6.80 -2.41
CA ASP A 126 -10.25 -5.97 -2.00
C ASP A 126 -9.09 -6.73 -1.34
N PRO A 127 -8.46 -7.68 -2.07
CA PRO A 127 -7.31 -8.40 -1.55
C PRO A 127 -6.11 -7.47 -1.41
N VAL A 128 -5.47 -7.55 -0.25
CA VAL A 128 -4.24 -6.82 0.08
C VAL A 128 -3.31 -7.75 0.87
N GLY A 129 -2.01 -7.51 0.82
CA GLY A 129 -1.07 -8.23 1.66
C GLY A 129 0.31 -7.63 1.60
N ASP A 130 1.13 -7.98 2.59
CA ASP A 130 2.53 -7.59 2.65
C ASP A 130 3.40 -8.70 3.26
N VAL A 131 4.69 -8.65 2.95
CA VAL A 131 5.68 -9.68 3.21
C VAL A 131 6.76 -9.14 4.13
N GLY A 132 6.78 -9.64 5.37
CA GLY A 132 7.87 -9.41 6.30
C GLY A 132 9.01 -10.44 6.14
N PRO A 133 9.97 -10.46 7.08
CA PRO A 133 11.09 -11.40 7.06
C PRO A 133 10.64 -12.85 7.15
N ASN A 134 9.65 -13.13 8.00
CA ASN A 134 9.23 -14.50 8.36
C ASN A 134 7.77 -14.81 8.02
N HIS A 135 6.94 -13.80 7.74
CA HIS A 135 5.51 -14.00 7.53
C HIS A 135 5.02 -13.26 6.29
N TYR A 136 3.96 -13.78 5.69
CA TYR A 136 3.10 -13.08 4.75
C TYR A 136 1.75 -12.88 5.42
N VAL A 137 1.28 -11.63 5.46
CA VAL A 137 -0.06 -11.31 5.98
C VAL A 137 -0.92 -10.90 4.80
N ARG A 138 -2.07 -11.55 4.67
CA ARG A 138 -3.06 -11.26 3.63
C ARG A 138 -4.38 -10.88 4.29
N MET A 139 -4.97 -9.80 3.83
CA MET A 139 -6.33 -9.39 4.17
C MET A 139 -7.17 -9.30 2.90
N SER A 140 -8.48 -9.42 3.07
CA SER A 140 -9.48 -9.08 2.08
C SER A 140 -10.69 -8.57 2.84
N ASN A 141 -11.66 -8.01 2.14
CA ASN A 141 -12.90 -7.61 2.78
C ASN A 141 -13.47 -8.72 3.69
N ALA A 142 -13.68 -8.33 4.94
CA ALA A 142 -14.13 -9.16 6.05
C ALA A 142 -13.23 -10.34 6.51
N SER A 143 -12.04 -10.58 5.94
CA SER A 143 -11.18 -11.70 6.40
C SER A 143 -9.68 -11.45 6.32
N PHE A 144 -8.91 -12.15 7.15
CA PHE A 144 -7.46 -12.17 7.05
C PHE A 144 -6.85 -13.52 7.43
N GLN A 145 -5.63 -13.74 6.96
CA GLN A 145 -4.84 -14.93 7.25
C GLN A 145 -3.35 -14.59 7.29
N ILE A 146 -2.61 -15.26 8.16
CA ILE A 146 -1.17 -15.10 8.34
C ILE A 146 -0.49 -16.41 7.97
N PHE A 147 0.53 -16.32 7.12
CA PHE A 147 1.31 -17.45 6.65
C PHE A 147 2.75 -17.35 7.11
N ASP A 148 3.34 -18.48 7.47
CA ASP A 148 4.78 -18.61 7.59
C ASP A 148 5.40 -18.58 6.19
N LYS A 149 6.34 -17.66 5.96
CA LYS A 149 6.93 -17.39 4.65
C LYS A 149 7.85 -18.51 4.15
N VAL A 150 8.40 -19.32 5.07
CA VAL A 150 9.34 -20.40 4.74
C VAL A 150 8.60 -21.65 4.30
N THR A 151 7.50 -21.98 4.98
CA THR A 151 6.73 -23.22 4.78
C THR A 151 5.48 -23.01 3.94
N GLY A 152 4.98 -21.77 3.85
CA GLY A 152 3.67 -21.46 3.28
C GLY A 152 2.49 -21.91 4.14
N ALA A 153 2.74 -22.39 5.37
CA ALA A 153 1.68 -22.86 6.25
C ALA A 153 0.91 -21.68 6.87
N SER A 154 -0.41 -21.81 6.99
CA SER A 154 -1.22 -20.91 7.80
C SER A 154 -0.81 -21.01 9.26
N VAL A 155 -0.42 -19.88 9.86
CA VAL A 155 -0.10 -19.79 11.30
C VAL A 155 -1.19 -19.07 12.09
N PHE A 156 -2.09 -18.35 11.41
CA PHE A 156 -3.30 -17.79 12.01
C PHE A 156 -4.38 -17.58 10.95
N GLY A 157 -5.64 -17.83 11.30
CA GLY A 157 -6.77 -17.66 10.40
C GLY A 157 -6.98 -18.82 9.40
N PRO A 158 -7.90 -18.66 8.43
CA PRO A 158 -8.62 -17.42 8.13
C PRO A 158 -9.59 -17.00 9.24
N ALA A 159 -9.71 -15.70 9.50
CA ALA A 159 -10.53 -15.13 10.56
C ALA A 159 -11.13 -13.79 10.13
N ASN A 160 -12.22 -13.33 10.78
CA ASN A 160 -12.70 -11.97 10.58
C ASN A 160 -11.66 -10.94 11.02
N ILE A 161 -11.54 -9.82 10.30
CA ILE A 161 -10.58 -8.74 10.61
C ILE A 161 -10.80 -8.22 12.03
N ASN A 162 -12.06 -8.06 12.45
CA ASN A 162 -12.40 -7.61 13.79
C ASN A 162 -12.03 -8.58 14.93
N THR A 163 -11.43 -9.74 14.62
CA THR A 163 -10.70 -10.56 15.60
C THR A 163 -9.54 -9.77 16.21
N LEU A 164 -8.83 -8.96 15.42
CA LEU A 164 -7.72 -8.10 15.88
C LEU A 164 -8.15 -7.16 17.03
N PHE A 165 -9.43 -6.77 17.05
CA PHE A 165 -10.01 -5.85 18.03
C PHE A 165 -10.83 -6.56 19.12
N THR A 166 -10.61 -7.86 19.34
CA THR A 166 -11.27 -8.59 20.45
C THR A 166 -10.96 -7.93 21.80
N GLY A 167 -12.00 -7.66 22.58
CA GLY A 167 -11.91 -6.98 23.87
C GLY A 167 -11.57 -5.49 23.80
N PHE A 168 -11.54 -4.88 22.61
CA PHE A 168 -11.32 -3.45 22.45
C PHE A 168 -12.56 -2.68 22.92
N GLY A 169 -13.74 -3.00 22.40
CA GLY A 169 -15.02 -2.33 22.61
C GLY A 169 -15.29 -1.28 21.53
N GLY A 170 -16.57 -0.97 21.31
CA GLY A 170 -17.01 -0.03 20.28
C GLY A 170 -16.91 -0.58 18.84
N PRO A 171 -17.10 0.29 17.82
CA PRO A 171 -17.26 -0.11 16.42
C PRO A 171 -16.13 -0.99 15.88
N CYS A 172 -14.86 -0.69 16.19
CA CYS A 172 -13.73 -1.50 15.72
C CYS A 172 -13.77 -2.97 16.18
N GLU A 173 -14.43 -3.27 17.29
CA GLU A 173 -14.64 -4.66 17.74
C GLU A 173 -15.93 -5.27 17.18
N THR A 174 -17.02 -4.50 17.15
CA THR A 174 -18.37 -4.99 16.83
C THR A 174 -18.63 -5.10 15.34
N GLU A 175 -17.93 -4.30 14.53
CA GLU A 175 -18.06 -4.26 13.08
C GLU A 175 -16.86 -4.94 12.41
N ASN A 176 -17.12 -5.51 11.24
CA ASN A 176 -16.12 -6.15 10.39
C ASN A 176 -16.24 -5.55 8.99
N ALA A 177 -16.08 -4.22 8.94
CA ALA A 177 -16.65 -3.39 7.89
C ALA A 177 -15.81 -3.30 6.62
N GLY A 178 -14.55 -3.72 6.63
CA GLY A 178 -13.75 -3.88 5.40
C GLY A 178 -12.72 -2.78 5.14
N ASP A 179 -12.39 -2.65 3.85
CA ASP A 179 -11.19 -2.03 3.26
C ASP A 179 -9.94 -2.17 4.11
N PRO A 180 -9.46 -3.41 4.25
CA PRO A 180 -8.27 -3.65 5.01
C PRO A 180 -7.04 -3.11 4.29
N ILE A 181 -6.03 -2.75 5.10
CA ILE A 181 -4.68 -2.47 4.62
C ILE A 181 -3.70 -3.27 5.47
N VAL A 182 -2.68 -3.82 4.80
CA VAL A 182 -1.56 -4.53 5.40
C VAL A 182 -0.30 -3.83 4.97
N LEU A 183 0.53 -3.41 5.93
CA LEU A 183 1.88 -2.92 5.68
C LEU A 183 2.85 -3.52 6.70
N TYR A 184 4.05 -3.84 6.24
CA TYR A 184 5.19 -4.20 7.05
C TYR A 184 6.19 -3.04 7.08
N ASP A 185 6.25 -2.38 8.22
CA ASP A 185 7.23 -1.35 8.51
C ASP A 185 8.61 -1.97 8.72
N GLN A 186 9.36 -2.09 7.63
CA GLN A 186 10.72 -2.64 7.61
C GLN A 186 11.74 -1.81 8.37
N LEU A 187 11.47 -0.52 8.62
CA LEU A 187 12.37 0.33 9.41
C LEU A 187 12.19 0.10 10.91
N ALA A 188 11.05 -0.40 11.36
CA ALA A 188 10.77 -0.68 12.77
C ALA A 188 10.53 -2.15 13.09
N ASP A 189 10.49 -3.02 12.09
CA ASP A 189 10.06 -4.41 12.19
C ASP A 189 8.66 -4.53 12.80
N ARG A 190 7.65 -3.88 12.21
CA ARG A 190 6.26 -3.85 12.71
C ARG A 190 5.24 -4.10 11.61
N TRP A 191 4.11 -4.68 11.98
CA TRP A 191 2.97 -4.91 11.09
C TRP A 191 1.86 -3.90 11.41
N LEU A 192 1.41 -3.16 10.41
CA LEU A 192 0.25 -2.29 10.48
C LEU A 192 -0.90 -2.95 9.73
N LEU A 193 -1.98 -3.25 10.44
CA LEU A 193 -3.20 -3.88 9.93
C LEU A 193 -4.40 -2.98 10.24
N THR A 194 -5.27 -2.76 9.26
CA THR A 194 -6.41 -1.84 9.42
C THR A 194 -7.74 -2.41 8.96
N GLN A 195 -8.81 -1.76 9.38
CA GLN A 195 -10.12 -1.74 8.73
C GLN A 195 -10.79 -0.38 9.03
N PHE A 196 -11.87 -0.04 8.33
CA PHE A 196 -12.77 1.00 8.80
C PHE A 196 -13.89 0.45 9.69
N SER A 197 -14.68 1.36 10.28
CA SER A 197 -15.99 1.08 10.89
C SER A 197 -17.09 1.81 10.11
N ASP A 198 -18.26 1.21 9.97
CA ASP A 198 -19.38 1.67 9.14
C ASP A 198 -20.63 2.12 9.92
N SER A 199 -20.57 2.16 11.27
CA SER A 199 -21.72 2.54 12.11
C SER A 199 -22.52 3.72 11.53
N THR A 200 -23.79 3.48 11.22
CA THR A 200 -24.74 4.43 10.63
C THR A 200 -25.15 5.54 11.62
N GLY A 201 -24.23 6.43 11.96
CA GLY A 201 -24.43 7.57 12.85
C GLY A 201 -23.09 8.26 13.13
N PRO A 202 -23.05 9.55 13.48
CA PRO A 202 -22.29 10.62 12.79
C PRO A 202 -20.74 10.53 12.79
N THR A 203 -20.16 9.44 13.29
CA THR A 203 -18.72 9.23 13.45
C THR A 203 -18.33 7.86 12.91
N PHE A 204 -17.42 7.85 11.95
CA PHE A 204 -16.79 6.64 11.43
C PHE A 204 -15.39 6.51 12.03
N HIS A 205 -14.77 5.34 11.90
CA HIS A 205 -13.44 5.13 12.46
C HIS A 205 -12.50 4.48 11.46
N ASN A 206 -11.26 4.98 11.41
CA ASN A 206 -10.12 4.18 10.97
C ASN A 206 -9.61 3.38 12.17
N CYS A 207 -9.76 2.07 12.12
CA CYS A 207 -9.30 1.13 13.14
C CYS A 207 -7.90 0.64 12.75
N VAL A 208 -6.90 0.98 13.57
CA VAL A 208 -5.48 0.69 13.26
C VAL A 208 -4.89 -0.20 14.34
N ALA A 209 -4.30 -1.32 13.94
CA ALA A 209 -3.55 -2.22 14.80
C ALA A 209 -2.09 -2.27 14.35
N LEU A 210 -1.17 -1.82 15.20
CA LEU A 210 0.27 -1.89 14.99
C LEU A 210 0.86 -2.96 15.90
N SER A 211 1.53 -3.97 15.35
CA SER A 211 2.14 -5.02 16.17
C SER A 211 3.19 -4.42 17.11
N GLN A 212 3.53 -5.12 18.19
CA GLN A 212 4.62 -4.69 19.09
C GLN A 212 6.00 -5.19 18.66
N THR A 213 6.04 -6.18 17.77
CA THR A 213 7.26 -6.86 17.29
C THR A 213 7.11 -7.25 15.81
N SER A 214 8.14 -7.87 15.25
CA SER A 214 8.14 -8.43 13.89
C SER A 214 7.19 -9.62 13.70
N ASP A 215 6.58 -10.12 14.79
CA ASP A 215 5.69 -11.27 14.79
C ASP A 215 4.23 -10.81 14.70
N PRO A 216 3.55 -11.02 13.55
CA PRO A 216 2.18 -10.57 13.35
C PRO A 216 1.16 -11.39 14.17
N THR A 217 1.59 -12.47 14.84
CA THR A 217 0.74 -13.24 15.76
C THR A 217 0.92 -12.79 17.22
N GLY A 218 1.74 -11.76 17.46
CA GLY A 218 1.99 -11.14 18.76
C GLY A 218 0.90 -10.16 19.21
N ALA A 219 1.22 -9.35 20.21
CA ALA A 219 0.34 -8.30 20.73
C ALA A 219 0.40 -7.05 19.85
N TYR A 220 -0.67 -6.26 19.86
CA TYR A 220 -0.83 -5.04 19.07
C TYR A 220 -1.15 -3.84 19.94
N PHE A 221 -0.60 -2.69 19.58
CA PHE A 221 -1.17 -1.39 19.91
C PHE A 221 -2.35 -1.12 19.00
N ARG A 222 -3.52 -0.81 19.57
CA ARG A 222 -4.76 -0.62 18.80
C ARG A 222 -5.33 0.77 19.02
N TRP A 223 -5.68 1.45 17.95
CA TRP A 223 -6.33 2.76 17.99
C TRP A 223 -7.62 2.75 17.17
N ALA A 224 -8.55 3.60 17.59
CA ALA A 224 -9.65 4.07 16.75
C ALA A 224 -9.47 5.57 16.52
N PHE A 225 -9.35 5.98 15.26
CA PHE A 225 -9.30 7.38 14.86
C PHE A 225 -10.65 7.78 14.27
N ASN A 226 -11.31 8.76 14.87
CA ASN A 226 -12.58 9.28 14.36
C ASN A 226 -12.37 9.98 13.01
N THR A 227 -13.21 9.66 12.04
CA THR A 227 -13.31 10.40 10.78
C THR A 227 -14.69 11.05 10.67
N PRO A 228 -14.76 12.37 10.38
CA PRO A 228 -16.02 13.11 10.31
C PRO A 228 -16.86 12.74 9.07
N VAL A 229 -16.25 12.06 8.12
CA VAL A 229 -16.85 11.55 6.89
C VAL A 229 -16.47 10.07 6.77
N PHE A 230 -17.30 9.29 6.09
CA PHE A 230 -17.03 7.88 5.86
C PHE A 230 -15.71 7.73 5.09
N PRO A 231 -14.70 7.01 5.64
CA PRO A 231 -13.35 6.97 5.09
C PRO A 231 -13.20 5.79 4.11
N ASP A 232 -13.96 5.84 3.03
CA ASP A 232 -14.02 4.78 2.00
C ASP A 232 -12.69 4.63 1.25
N TYR A 233 -12.42 3.43 0.76
CA TYR A 233 -11.28 3.08 -0.10
C TYR A 233 -9.91 3.59 0.38
N PRO A 234 -9.55 3.41 1.67
CA PRO A 234 -8.33 3.95 2.21
C PRO A 234 -7.08 3.42 1.50
N LYS A 235 -6.02 4.23 1.53
CA LYS A 235 -4.66 3.85 1.14
C LYS A 235 -3.71 4.29 2.24
N TYR A 236 -2.72 3.47 2.55
CA TYR A 236 -1.70 3.80 3.54
C TYR A 236 -0.32 3.72 2.93
N GLY A 237 0.61 4.48 3.50
CA GLY A 237 2.03 4.42 3.15
C GLY A 237 2.88 4.75 4.36
N ILE A 238 4.13 4.29 4.34
CA ILE A 238 5.11 4.50 5.41
C ILE A 238 6.12 5.53 4.94
N TRP A 239 6.26 6.60 5.73
CA TRP A 239 7.38 7.53 5.62
C TRP A 239 8.17 7.54 6.94
N PRO A 240 9.47 7.89 6.95
CA PRO A 240 10.29 7.76 8.16
C PRO A 240 9.71 8.43 9.42
N ASN A 241 8.96 9.53 9.26
CA ASN A 241 8.34 10.27 10.36
C ASN A 241 6.82 10.09 10.48
N ALA A 242 6.14 9.42 9.54
CA ALA A 242 4.68 9.33 9.56
C ALA A 242 4.14 8.05 8.93
N TYR A 243 3.04 7.55 9.50
CA TYR A 243 2.10 6.71 8.76
C TYR A 243 1.11 7.61 8.04
N LEU A 244 1.04 7.45 6.72
CA LEU A 244 0.22 8.25 5.83
C LEU A 244 -1.08 7.51 5.55
N ILE A 245 -2.18 8.25 5.43
CA ILE A 245 -3.50 7.71 5.11
C ILE A 245 -4.14 8.62 4.07
N SER A 246 -4.77 8.02 3.06
CA SER A 246 -5.66 8.68 2.11
C SER A 246 -7.01 8.00 2.20
N THR A 247 -8.12 8.76 2.14
CA THR A 247 -9.48 8.22 2.16
C THR A 247 -10.37 8.95 1.16
N ARG A 248 -11.29 8.22 0.54
CA ARG A 248 -12.37 8.79 -0.25
C ARG A 248 -13.48 9.24 0.69
N GLU A 249 -13.61 10.54 0.89
CA GLU A 249 -14.61 11.09 1.81
C GLU A 249 -15.98 11.20 1.13
N LEU A 250 -16.70 10.08 1.13
CA LEU A 250 -18.01 9.94 0.51
C LEU A 250 -18.99 11.02 1.00
N GLY A 251 -19.64 11.70 0.05
CA GLY A 251 -20.61 12.78 0.30
C GLY A 251 -20.03 14.20 0.26
N ASN A 252 -18.70 14.38 0.25
CA ASN A 252 -18.05 15.70 0.29
C ASN A 252 -17.21 16.06 -0.94
N ASN A 253 -17.15 15.20 -1.96
CA ASN A 253 -16.31 15.39 -3.16
C ASN A 253 -14.87 15.79 -2.79
N ALA A 254 -14.28 15.06 -1.85
CA ALA A 254 -12.96 15.33 -1.30
C ALA A 254 -12.20 14.04 -1.01
N ILE A 255 -10.87 14.10 -1.08
CA ILE A 255 -9.98 13.09 -0.51
C ILE A 255 -9.44 13.59 0.82
N GLY A 256 -9.57 12.79 1.87
CA GLY A 256 -8.92 13.02 3.14
C GLY A 256 -7.46 12.57 3.06
N ALA A 257 -6.52 13.40 3.50
CA ALA A 257 -5.10 13.04 3.61
C ALA A 257 -4.64 13.23 5.05
N TYR A 258 -4.06 12.20 5.66
CA TYR A 258 -3.72 12.17 7.07
C TYR A 258 -2.26 11.76 7.28
N ALA A 259 -1.61 12.34 8.27
CA ALA A 259 -0.31 11.86 8.72
C ALA A 259 -0.35 11.66 10.24
N ILE A 260 -0.09 10.42 10.68
CA ILE A 260 0.08 10.08 12.09
C ILE A 260 1.58 10.03 12.39
N ASP A 261 2.00 10.68 13.48
CA ASP A 261 3.39 10.61 13.96
C ASP A 261 3.79 9.15 14.24
N ARG A 262 4.70 8.66 13.40
CA ARG A 262 5.14 7.26 13.41
C ARG A 262 5.90 6.92 14.69
N ALA A 263 6.75 7.83 15.17
CA ALA A 263 7.53 7.59 16.38
C ALA A 263 6.63 7.45 17.61
N GLN A 264 5.57 8.26 17.70
CA GLN A 264 4.59 8.18 18.77
C GLN A 264 3.76 6.89 18.72
N MET A 265 3.35 6.44 17.53
CA MET A 265 2.66 5.15 17.38
C MET A 265 3.57 3.97 17.76
N LEU A 266 4.83 3.97 17.30
CA LEU A 266 5.80 2.92 17.64
C LEU A 266 6.09 2.85 19.16
N ALA A 267 6.00 3.99 19.85
CA ALA A 267 6.12 4.06 21.31
C ALA A 267 4.84 3.64 22.06
N GLY A 268 3.75 3.30 21.36
CA GLY A 268 2.46 2.97 21.98
C GLY A 268 1.81 4.17 22.65
N ASN A 269 2.00 5.39 22.14
CA ASN A 269 1.35 6.58 22.68
C ASN A 269 -0.18 6.46 22.49
N PRO A 270 -0.99 6.58 23.55
CA PRO A 270 -2.45 6.55 23.42
C PRO A 270 -3.03 7.68 22.57
N ASN A 271 -2.34 8.82 22.48
CA ASN A 271 -2.75 10.00 21.74
C ASN A 271 -1.63 10.46 20.80
N PRO A 272 -1.35 9.71 19.71
CA PRO A 272 -0.35 10.12 18.74
C PRO A 272 -0.86 11.36 17.99
N THR A 273 0.06 12.22 17.55
CA THR A 273 -0.27 13.40 16.75
C THR A 273 -0.76 12.94 15.38
N LEU A 274 -2.01 13.27 15.04
CA LEU A 274 -2.57 13.08 13.70
C LEU A 274 -2.95 14.46 13.13
N VAL A 275 -2.48 14.76 11.92
CA VAL A 275 -2.91 15.92 11.13
C VAL A 275 -3.80 15.47 9.99
N GLN A 276 -4.81 16.28 9.64
CA GLN A 276 -5.69 16.04 8.49
C GLN A 276 -5.65 17.21 7.51
N PHE A 277 -5.68 16.86 6.23
CA PHE A 277 -5.93 17.75 5.12
C PHE A 277 -7.09 17.20 4.28
N ALA A 278 -7.67 18.08 3.46
CA ALA A 278 -8.56 17.65 2.39
C ALA A 278 -8.16 18.22 1.05
N VAL A 279 -8.24 17.37 0.04
CA VAL A 279 -7.95 17.69 -1.34
C VAL A 279 -9.26 17.64 -2.12
N THR A 280 -9.57 18.72 -2.83
CA THR A 280 -10.73 18.74 -3.73
C THR A 280 -10.45 17.82 -4.90
N VAL A 281 -11.39 16.93 -5.21
CA VAL A 281 -11.28 16.04 -6.37
C VAL A 281 -11.68 16.76 -7.65
N ASP A 282 -10.96 16.48 -8.72
CA ASP A 282 -11.37 16.78 -10.09
C ASP A 282 -11.43 15.48 -10.91
N GLU A 283 -11.61 15.60 -12.22
CA GLU A 283 -11.73 14.45 -13.13
C GLU A 283 -10.47 13.57 -13.21
N PHE A 284 -9.31 14.03 -12.72
CA PHE A 284 -8.06 13.29 -12.69
C PHE A 284 -7.76 12.65 -11.33
N SER A 285 -8.52 13.00 -10.28
CA SER A 285 -8.29 12.52 -8.92
C SER A 285 -8.73 11.06 -8.67
N GLY A 286 -9.48 10.45 -9.58
CA GLY A 286 -9.97 9.08 -9.44
C GLY A 286 -10.71 8.84 -8.11
N ASP A 287 -10.55 7.63 -7.56
CA ASP A 287 -11.17 7.21 -6.29
C ASP A 287 -10.27 7.42 -5.06
N GLY A 288 -9.13 8.10 -5.19
CA GLY A 288 -8.24 8.38 -4.07
C GLY A 288 -6.85 8.85 -4.49
N LEU A 289 -6.13 9.44 -3.53
CA LEU A 289 -4.69 9.71 -3.68
C LEU A 289 -3.87 8.54 -3.14
N LEU A 290 -2.73 8.25 -3.76
CA LEU A 290 -1.78 7.25 -3.27
C LEU A 290 -0.73 7.95 -2.40
N PRO A 291 -0.66 7.67 -1.09
CA PRO A 291 0.43 8.14 -0.26
C PRO A 291 1.75 7.49 -0.68
N SER A 292 2.85 8.23 -0.53
CA SER A 292 4.20 7.68 -0.68
C SER A 292 4.41 6.53 0.31
N ASP A 293 5.02 5.46 -0.16
CA ASP A 293 5.43 4.33 0.66
C ASP A 293 6.93 4.08 0.47
N LEU A 294 7.62 3.85 1.57
CA LEU A 294 9.06 3.62 1.58
C LEU A 294 9.35 2.13 1.42
N ASP A 295 9.98 1.78 0.29
CA ASP A 295 10.50 0.45 0.03
C ASP A 295 12.01 0.33 0.30
N GLY A 296 12.40 -0.74 0.99
CA GLY A 296 13.76 -1.04 1.41
C GLY A 296 14.24 -0.27 2.65
N ASN A 297 15.50 -0.54 3.00
CA ASN A 297 16.16 0.05 4.17
C ASN A 297 16.90 1.36 3.87
N THR A 298 16.85 1.84 2.63
CA THR A 298 17.51 3.09 2.25
C THR A 298 16.54 4.24 2.51
N PRO A 299 16.77 5.10 3.52
CA PRO A 299 15.86 6.19 3.80
C PRO A 299 15.86 7.20 2.65
N PRO A 300 14.75 7.93 2.47
CA PRO A 300 14.73 9.06 1.55
C PRO A 300 15.74 10.14 2.01
N PRO A 301 16.15 11.05 1.11
CA PRO A 301 17.04 12.15 1.47
C PRO A 301 16.53 12.91 2.69
N THR A 302 17.44 13.36 3.56
CA THR A 302 17.05 14.10 4.77
C THR A 302 16.21 15.32 4.42
N GLY A 303 15.02 15.42 5.00
CA GLY A 303 14.08 16.51 4.76
C GLY A 303 13.20 16.34 3.52
N ALA A 304 13.31 15.22 2.79
CA ALA A 304 12.40 14.91 1.69
C ALA A 304 10.95 14.81 2.22
N PRO A 305 10.00 15.52 1.59
CA PRO A 305 8.60 15.40 1.95
C PRO A 305 8.05 14.04 1.50
N ALA A 306 7.03 13.57 2.19
CA ALA A 306 6.15 12.56 1.62
C ALA A 306 5.20 13.21 0.61
N TYR A 307 4.88 12.49 -0.46
CA TYR A 307 3.94 12.93 -1.48
C TYR A 307 2.64 12.12 -1.42
N TYR A 308 1.56 12.75 -1.86
CA TYR A 308 0.32 12.10 -2.24
C TYR A 308 0.17 12.33 -3.74
N VAL A 309 0.01 11.26 -4.53
CA VAL A 309 -0.10 11.31 -5.99
C VAL A 309 -1.48 10.88 -6.46
#